data_AF-A0A355G206-F1
#
_entry.id   AF-A0A355G206-F1
#
_cell.length_a   1.000
_cell.length_b   1.000
_cell.length_c   1.000
_cell.angle_alpha   90.00
_cell.angle_beta   90.00
_cell.angle_gamma   90.00
#
_symmetry.space_group_name_H-M   'P 1'
#
loop_
_entity.id
_entity.type
_entity.pdbx_description
1 polymer ?
#
loop_
_entity_poly.entity_id
_entity_poly.type
_entity_poly.pdbx_seq_one_letter_code
_entity_poly.pdbx_strand_id
1 'polypeptide(L)'
;TTVEETTTAEETTPAPTTEAPTTQKVTTTKKATATQAATTKAAMKAPTEKAEILKVFNEASAKVVSAKPGFSKTVVTTVPSLEMGALAKIKIVRETISSFLGEGSSKVSVAKGKSNSAQYVKSALTASDLTKATCKLSADGKTYDIVLTVKNEKNPLKGKSALGRFTNDYKDAAEIKKGLDEAGVTLDSLTMTTTSVVITAKVDAASGQFTSLKYEIKTDAKMTNVKYTVARVKEATGKMVNSVTFSGFKY
;
A
#
# COMPACT_ATOMS: atom_id res chain seq x y z
N THR A 1 -30.27 73.89 20.50
CA THR A 1 -29.98 73.00 21.64
C THR A 1 -28.63 72.35 21.32
N THR A 2 -27.47 73.02 21.45
CA THR A 2 -26.83 73.65 22.64
C THR A 2 -26.63 72.57 23.73
N VAL A 3 -25.44 72.22 24.25
CA VAL A 3 -24.06 72.73 24.08
C VAL A 3 -23.00 71.79 24.72
N GLU A 4 -21.74 71.95 24.27
CA GLU A 4 -20.43 71.99 25.01
C GLU A 4 -19.91 70.76 25.78
N GLU A 5 -18.59 70.51 25.97
CA GLU A 5 -17.31 71.25 25.77
C GLU A 5 -16.16 70.18 25.79
N THR A 6 -15.16 70.15 24.87
CA THR A 6 -13.80 70.80 24.87
C THR A 6 -12.86 70.31 26.01
N THR A 7 -11.56 69.96 25.89
CA THR A 7 -10.33 70.56 25.27
C THR A 7 -9.16 69.53 25.47
N THR A 8 -8.23 69.20 24.54
CA THR A 8 -6.90 69.80 24.15
C THR A 8 -5.97 70.13 25.34
N ALA A 9 -4.64 69.95 25.43
CA ALA A 9 -3.47 69.99 24.52
C ALA A 9 -2.25 69.27 25.20
N GLU A 10 -1.29 68.64 24.51
CA GLU A 10 -0.05 69.14 23.87
C GLU A 10 1.18 69.37 24.79
N GLU A 11 2.20 68.56 24.52
CA GLU A 11 3.68 68.74 24.53
C GLU A 11 4.39 69.67 25.53
N THR A 12 5.46 69.17 26.15
CA THR A 12 6.74 69.91 26.28
C THR A 12 7.93 68.96 26.53
N THR A 13 8.97 69.11 25.71
CA THR A 13 10.35 68.66 25.98
C THR A 13 11.15 69.85 26.53
N PRO A 14 12.12 69.64 27.43
CA PRO A 14 13.41 70.32 27.27
C PRO A 14 14.62 69.37 27.37
N ALA A 15 15.65 69.68 26.58
CA ALA A 15 16.97 69.05 26.54
C ALA A 15 17.92 69.63 27.63
N PRO A 16 19.25 69.42 27.55
CA PRO A 16 20.02 68.26 28.03
C PRO A 16 20.96 68.64 29.21
N THR A 17 21.40 67.67 30.00
CA THR A 17 22.52 67.88 30.94
C THR A 17 23.66 66.92 30.65
N THR A 18 24.79 67.51 30.30
CA THR A 18 26.09 66.90 30.06
C THR A 18 26.78 66.60 31.38
N GLU A 19 27.19 65.35 31.63
CA GLU A 19 28.27 65.02 32.56
C GLU A 19 29.20 63.96 31.98
N ALA A 20 30.50 64.15 32.23
CA ALA A 20 31.64 63.57 31.54
C ALA A 20 32.09 62.20 32.15
N PRO A 21 33.10 61.52 31.58
CA PRO A 21 33.16 60.06 31.49
C PRO A 21 33.78 59.36 32.70
N THR A 22 33.24 58.18 33.04
CA THR A 22 33.95 57.16 33.81
C THR A 22 34.37 56.00 32.91
N THR A 23 35.67 55.89 32.69
CA THR A 23 36.38 54.79 32.04
C THR A 23 36.21 53.49 32.82
N GLN A 24 35.51 52.49 32.28
CA GLN A 24 35.69 51.09 32.70
C GLN A 24 35.59 50.10 31.52
N LYS A 25 36.76 49.51 31.23
CA LYS A 25 37.04 48.11 30.87
C LYS A 25 36.19 47.47 29.76
N VAL A 26 36.74 47.53 28.54
CA VAL A 26 36.39 46.68 27.41
C VAL A 26 36.58 45.21 27.80
N THR A 27 35.48 44.46 27.84
CA THR A 27 35.50 43.00 27.90
C THR A 27 35.16 42.50 26.50
N THR A 28 36.16 42.02 25.77
CA THR A 28 36.01 41.45 24.43
C THR A 28 35.20 40.15 24.51
N THR A 29 33.92 40.21 24.16
CA THR A 29 33.10 39.01 23.97
C THR A 29 33.50 38.35 22.65
N LYS A 30 34.23 37.25 22.75
CA LYS A 30 34.59 36.37 21.63
C LYS A 30 33.30 35.88 20.96
N LYS A 31 33.02 36.36 19.75
CA LYS A 31 31.95 35.86 18.88
C LYS A 31 32.22 34.37 18.62
N ALA A 32 31.43 33.50 19.23
CA ALA A 32 31.45 32.08 18.95
C ALA A 32 30.92 31.88 17.53
N THR A 33 31.82 31.61 16.59
CA THR A 33 31.47 31.09 15.27
C THR A 33 30.88 29.71 15.49
N ALA A 34 29.57 29.58 15.38
CA ALA A 34 28.90 28.29 15.35
C ALA A 34 29.32 27.57 14.08
N THR A 35 30.32 26.70 14.19
CA THR A 35 30.65 25.74 13.15
C THR A 35 29.44 24.83 13.00
N GLN A 36 28.69 25.02 11.91
CA GLN A 36 27.59 24.14 11.54
C GLN A 36 28.18 22.74 11.35
N ALA A 37 27.88 21.84 12.29
CA ALA A 37 28.26 20.45 12.19
C ALA A 37 27.67 19.91 10.89
N ALA A 38 28.53 19.61 9.92
CA ALA A 38 28.13 18.85 8.76
C ALA A 38 27.66 17.49 9.28
N THR A 39 26.33 17.29 9.34
CA THR A 39 25.76 15.96 9.55
C THR A 39 26.14 15.15 8.32
N THR A 40 27.24 14.40 8.40
CA THR A 40 27.55 13.34 7.45
C THR A 40 26.36 12.39 7.47
N LYS A 41 25.50 12.48 6.44
CA LYS A 41 24.39 11.57 6.24
C LYS A 41 24.98 10.17 6.26
N ALA A 42 24.68 9.39 7.30
CA ALA A 42 25.11 8.00 7.39
C ALA A 42 24.73 7.32 6.07
N ALA A 43 25.69 6.61 5.47
CA ALA A 43 25.45 5.93 4.20
C ALA A 43 24.23 5.02 4.36
N MET A 44 23.24 5.21 3.49
CA MET A 44 22.04 4.36 3.50
C MET A 44 22.47 2.93 3.22
N LYS A 45 22.08 2.02 4.10
CA LYS A 45 22.29 0.58 3.95
C LYS A 45 20.94 -0.10 3.78
N ALA A 46 20.90 -1.15 2.96
CA ALA A 46 19.72 -2.00 2.88
C ALA A 46 19.63 -2.88 4.14
N PRO A 47 18.45 -2.97 4.79
CA PRO A 47 18.22 -3.94 5.84
C PRO A 47 18.37 -5.37 5.29
N THR A 48 18.94 -6.27 6.09
CA THR A 48 19.13 -7.68 5.72
C THR A 48 18.23 -8.61 6.50
N GLU A 49 17.84 -8.23 7.72
CA GLU A 49 16.98 -9.03 8.56
C GLU A 49 15.53 -8.98 8.10
N LYS A 50 14.86 -10.15 8.08
CA LYS A 50 13.48 -10.28 7.59
C LYS A 50 12.52 -9.32 8.27
N ALA A 51 12.65 -9.12 9.58
CA ALA A 51 11.79 -8.22 10.35
C ALA A 51 12.03 -6.74 10.00
N GLU A 52 13.28 -6.35 9.76
CA GLU A 52 13.65 -4.97 9.38
C GLU A 52 13.17 -4.65 7.96
N ILE A 53 13.36 -5.58 7.02
CA ILE A 53 12.87 -5.44 5.64
C ILE A 53 11.35 -5.25 5.65
N LEU A 54 10.63 -6.08 6.42
CA LEU A 54 9.19 -5.98 6.55
C LEU A 54 8.75 -4.68 7.23
N LYS A 55 9.52 -4.18 8.21
CA LYS A 55 9.25 -2.89 8.86
C LYS A 55 9.29 -1.75 7.83
N VAL A 56 10.32 -1.70 6.97
CA VAL A 56 10.41 -0.70 5.88
C VAL A 56 9.19 -0.78 4.96
N PHE A 57 8.78 -2.00 4.57
CA PHE A 57 7.60 -2.19 3.73
C PHE A 57 6.30 -1.73 4.41
N ASN A 58 6.07 -2.12 5.66
CA ASN A 58 4.85 -1.77 6.40
C ASN A 58 4.78 -0.26 6.69
N GLU A 59 5.91 0.39 6.97
CA GLU A 59 5.98 1.85 7.14
C GLU A 59 5.67 2.59 5.83
N ALA A 60 6.23 2.14 4.70
CA ALA A 60 5.90 2.69 3.39
C ALA A 60 4.42 2.49 3.05
N SER A 61 3.85 1.34 3.40
CA SER A 61 2.43 1.05 3.23
C SER A 61 1.53 1.94 4.09
N ALA A 62 1.91 2.19 5.34
CA ALA A 62 1.20 3.11 6.21
C ALA A 62 1.20 4.54 5.66
N LYS A 63 2.30 4.98 5.04
CA LYS A 63 2.42 6.30 4.39
C LYS A 63 1.46 6.49 3.22
N VAL A 64 1.10 5.45 2.47
CA VAL A 64 0.07 5.56 1.43
C VAL A 64 -1.27 5.97 2.03
N VAL A 65 -1.65 5.42 3.18
CA VAL A 65 -2.92 5.76 3.83
C VAL A 65 -2.87 7.14 4.47
N SER A 66 -1.77 7.49 5.16
CA SER A 66 -1.67 8.77 5.88
C SER A 66 -1.44 9.96 4.95
N ALA A 67 -0.55 9.84 3.97
CA ALA A 67 -0.21 10.94 3.05
C ALA A 67 -1.20 11.07 1.88
N LYS A 68 -2.03 10.04 1.61
CA LYS A 68 -3.01 10.01 0.52
C LYS A 68 -2.41 10.44 -0.84
N PRO A 69 -1.32 9.80 -1.31
CA PRO A 69 -0.74 10.13 -2.58
C PRO A 69 -1.71 9.83 -3.72
N GLY A 70 -1.56 10.52 -4.85
CA GLY A 70 -2.22 10.08 -6.09
C GLY A 70 -1.50 8.85 -6.66
N PHE A 71 -2.21 7.92 -7.28
CA PHE A 71 -1.62 6.75 -7.95
C PHE A 71 -2.57 6.11 -8.97
N SER A 72 -2.03 5.28 -9.86
CA SER A 72 -2.81 4.38 -10.71
C SER A 72 -2.67 2.94 -10.23
N LYS A 73 -3.78 2.23 -10.10
CA LYS A 73 -3.87 0.80 -9.81
C LYS A 73 -4.36 0.06 -11.05
N THR A 74 -3.63 -0.96 -11.47
CA THR A 74 -4.03 -1.91 -12.51
C THR A 74 -4.13 -3.29 -11.89
N VAL A 75 -5.25 -3.97 -12.12
CA VAL A 75 -5.46 -5.38 -11.75
C VAL A 75 -5.60 -6.17 -13.05
N VAL A 76 -4.85 -7.26 -13.18
CA VAL A 76 -4.98 -8.22 -14.29
C VAL A 76 -5.17 -9.59 -13.69
N THR A 77 -6.24 -10.25 -14.08
CA THR A 77 -6.56 -11.62 -13.66
C THR A 77 -6.59 -12.51 -14.89
N THR A 78 -5.84 -13.61 -14.84
CA THR A 78 -5.84 -14.63 -15.90
C THR A 78 -6.24 -15.98 -15.32
N VAL A 79 -6.94 -16.78 -16.13
CA VAL A 79 -7.34 -18.14 -15.78
C VAL A 79 -6.62 -19.12 -16.72
N PRO A 80 -5.33 -19.41 -16.48
CA PRO A 80 -4.51 -20.23 -17.39
C PRO A 80 -5.02 -21.68 -17.55
N SER A 81 -5.79 -22.20 -16.59
CA SER A 81 -6.40 -23.52 -16.68
C SER A 81 -7.73 -23.52 -15.93
N LEU A 82 -8.72 -24.15 -16.53
CA LEU A 82 -10.05 -24.35 -15.97
C LEU A 82 -10.60 -25.69 -16.45
N GLU A 83 -10.44 -26.71 -15.60
CA GLU A 83 -10.85 -28.08 -15.87
C GLU A 83 -12.21 -28.35 -15.24
N MET A 84 -13.27 -28.38 -16.06
CA MET A 84 -14.64 -28.58 -15.59
C MET A 84 -15.35 -29.72 -16.32
N GLY A 85 -14.61 -30.64 -16.95
CA GLY A 85 -15.15 -31.79 -17.67
C GLY A 85 -16.21 -31.40 -18.70
N ALA A 86 -17.38 -32.04 -18.64
CA ALA A 86 -18.49 -31.76 -19.56
C ALA A 86 -19.01 -30.31 -19.46
N LEU A 87 -18.88 -29.65 -18.31
CA LEU A 87 -19.32 -28.26 -18.13
C LEU A 87 -18.45 -27.27 -18.92
N ALA A 88 -17.16 -27.58 -19.12
CA ALA A 88 -16.26 -26.73 -19.90
C ALA A 88 -16.65 -26.65 -21.39
N LYS A 89 -17.42 -27.63 -21.88
CA LYS A 89 -17.91 -27.66 -23.27
C LYS A 89 -19.10 -26.72 -23.50
N ILE A 90 -19.74 -26.25 -22.43
CA ILE A 90 -20.87 -25.33 -22.51
C ILE A 90 -20.32 -23.90 -22.50
N LYS A 91 -20.29 -23.25 -23.66
CA LYS A 91 -19.69 -21.91 -23.85
C LYS A 91 -20.18 -20.90 -22.80
N ILE A 92 -21.50 -20.80 -22.60
CA ILE A 92 -22.10 -19.87 -21.64
C ILE A 92 -21.62 -20.13 -20.21
N VAL A 93 -21.43 -21.39 -19.81
CA VAL A 93 -20.93 -21.76 -18.48
C VAL A 93 -19.48 -21.31 -18.32
N ARG A 94 -18.64 -21.56 -19.33
CA ARG A 94 -17.23 -21.13 -19.30
C ARG A 94 -17.11 -19.61 -19.24
N GLU A 95 -17.84 -18.87 -20.07
CA GLU A 95 -17.83 -17.40 -20.08
C GLU A 95 -18.34 -16.83 -18.76
N THR A 96 -19.42 -17.39 -18.23
CA THR A 96 -19.99 -17.00 -16.95
C THR A 96 -18.97 -17.21 -15.83
N ILE A 97 -18.36 -18.39 -15.75
CA ILE A 97 -17.35 -18.70 -14.72
C ILE A 97 -16.11 -17.83 -14.87
N SER A 98 -15.55 -17.67 -16.08
CA SER A 98 -14.41 -16.78 -16.32
C SER A 98 -14.70 -15.34 -15.88
N SER A 99 -15.89 -14.81 -16.22
CA SER A 99 -16.34 -13.49 -15.79
C SER A 99 -16.45 -13.41 -14.26
N PHE A 100 -17.02 -14.43 -13.61
CA PHE A 100 -17.12 -14.50 -12.15
C PHE A 100 -15.77 -14.59 -11.44
N LEU A 101 -14.81 -15.33 -12.00
CA LEU A 101 -13.44 -15.40 -11.49
C LEU A 101 -12.69 -14.06 -11.69
N GLY A 102 -13.28 -13.12 -12.44
CA GLY A 102 -12.74 -11.79 -12.66
C GLY A 102 -11.69 -11.75 -13.77
N GLU A 103 -11.68 -12.74 -14.67
CA GLU A 103 -10.74 -12.78 -15.79
C GLU A 103 -10.83 -11.49 -16.62
N GLY A 104 -9.67 -10.87 -16.89
CA GLY A 104 -9.58 -9.60 -17.59
C GLY A 104 -8.67 -8.61 -16.89
N SER A 105 -8.84 -7.33 -17.22
CA SER A 105 -8.05 -6.25 -16.63
C SER A 105 -8.92 -5.07 -16.25
N SER A 106 -8.53 -4.39 -15.17
CA SER A 106 -9.15 -3.15 -14.73
C SER A 106 -8.08 -2.14 -14.33
N LYS A 107 -8.40 -0.85 -14.49
CA LYS A 107 -7.52 0.25 -14.11
C LYS A 107 -8.32 1.32 -13.40
N VAL A 108 -7.84 1.75 -12.24
CA VAL A 108 -8.44 2.83 -11.44
C VAL A 108 -7.35 3.82 -11.08
N SER A 109 -7.65 5.11 -11.14
CA SER A 109 -6.75 6.17 -10.67
C SER A 109 -7.32 6.83 -9.43
N VAL A 110 -6.47 7.03 -8.43
CA VAL A 110 -6.78 7.80 -7.23
C VAL A 110 -6.06 9.14 -7.32
N ALA A 111 -6.78 10.23 -7.20
CA ALA A 111 -6.20 11.57 -7.16
C ALA A 111 -5.56 11.85 -5.79
N LYS A 112 -4.49 12.65 -5.78
CA LYS A 112 -3.82 13.07 -4.53
C LYS A 112 -4.82 13.73 -3.57
N GLY A 113 -4.71 13.38 -2.29
CA GLY A 113 -5.56 13.89 -1.21
C GLY A 113 -6.94 13.24 -1.09
N LYS A 114 -7.34 12.37 -2.04
CA LYS A 114 -8.60 11.62 -1.97
C LYS A 114 -8.45 10.34 -1.14
N SER A 115 -9.58 9.81 -0.67
CA SER A 115 -9.59 8.51 0.00
C SER A 115 -9.11 7.42 -0.96
N ASN A 116 -8.32 6.49 -0.44
CA ASN A 116 -7.79 5.34 -1.16
C ASN A 116 -8.24 3.99 -0.56
N SER A 117 -9.11 3.99 0.45
CA SER A 117 -9.48 2.80 1.21
C SER A 117 -10.16 1.70 0.39
N ALA A 118 -10.83 2.07 -0.71
CA ALA A 118 -11.43 1.10 -1.63
C ALA A 118 -10.42 0.47 -2.61
N GLN A 119 -9.26 1.11 -2.82
CA GLN A 119 -8.25 0.68 -3.79
C GLN A 119 -7.00 0.12 -3.12
N TYR A 120 -6.74 0.47 -1.86
CA TYR A 120 -5.50 0.16 -1.16
C TYR A 120 -5.76 -0.34 0.24
N VAL A 121 -5.10 -1.43 0.60
CA VAL A 121 -5.09 -1.98 1.96
C VAL A 121 -3.73 -1.70 2.58
N LYS A 122 -3.73 -1.07 3.76
CA LYS A 122 -2.51 -0.92 4.56
C LYS A 122 -2.05 -2.32 4.99
N SER A 123 -0.80 -2.65 4.69
CA SER A 123 -0.19 -3.91 5.11
C SER A 123 -0.16 -4.02 6.64
N ALA A 124 -0.62 -5.17 7.12
CA ALA A 124 -0.48 -5.63 8.50
C ALA A 124 0.28 -6.96 8.59
N LEU A 125 1.11 -7.26 7.58
CA LEU A 125 1.95 -8.46 7.55
C LEU A 125 2.93 -8.47 8.73
N THR A 126 3.17 -9.66 9.27
CA THR A 126 4.21 -9.92 10.28
C THR A 126 5.31 -10.83 9.71
N ALA A 127 6.44 -10.95 10.41
CA ALA A 127 7.54 -11.79 9.96
C ALA A 127 7.18 -13.29 9.88
N SER A 128 6.14 -13.71 10.62
CA SER A 128 5.60 -15.08 10.56
C SER A 128 4.77 -15.33 9.32
N ASP A 129 4.27 -14.28 8.66
CA ASP A 129 3.46 -14.38 7.44
C ASP A 129 4.35 -14.63 6.19
N LEU A 130 5.67 -14.45 6.32
CA LEU A 130 6.62 -14.52 5.22
C LEU A 130 7.48 -15.80 5.26
N THR A 131 7.69 -16.40 4.09
CA THR A 131 8.70 -17.43 3.87
C THR A 131 10.06 -16.81 3.52
N LYS A 132 10.06 -15.66 2.83
CA LYS A 132 11.28 -14.96 2.41
C LYS A 132 11.04 -13.45 2.36
N ALA A 133 12.09 -12.69 2.67
CA ALA A 133 12.16 -11.26 2.43
C ALA A 133 13.56 -10.91 1.94
N THR A 134 13.65 -10.03 0.95
CA THR A 134 14.93 -9.49 0.46
C THR A 134 14.80 -8.00 0.23
N CYS A 135 15.85 -7.26 0.52
CA CYS A 135 15.96 -5.85 0.21
C CYS A 135 17.32 -5.57 -0.42
N LYS A 136 17.32 -4.80 -1.50
CA LYS A 136 18.53 -4.26 -2.13
C LYS A 136 18.41 -2.76 -2.20
N LEU A 137 19.49 -2.05 -1.90
CA LEU A 137 19.58 -0.63 -2.21
C LEU A 137 20.00 -0.51 -3.68
N SER A 138 19.32 0.34 -4.44
CA SER A 138 19.67 0.64 -5.82
C SER A 138 21.09 1.21 -5.91
N ALA A 139 21.76 1.03 -7.06
CA ALA A 139 23.15 1.47 -7.23
C ALA A 139 23.34 2.98 -7.01
N ASP A 140 22.31 3.79 -7.29
CA ASP A 140 22.30 5.23 -7.05
C ASP A 140 21.97 5.62 -5.59
N GLY A 141 21.73 4.65 -4.71
CA GLY A 141 21.44 4.85 -3.30
C GLY A 141 20.06 5.45 -3.01
N LYS A 142 19.18 5.56 -4.01
CA LYS A 142 17.91 6.29 -3.86
C LYS A 142 16.72 5.43 -3.49
N THR A 143 16.73 4.14 -3.81
CA THR A 143 15.56 3.28 -3.69
C THR A 143 15.90 1.94 -3.06
N TYR A 144 15.07 1.48 -2.13
CA TYR A 144 15.04 0.09 -1.69
C TYR A 144 14.14 -0.75 -2.61
N ASP A 145 14.73 -1.72 -3.29
CA ASP A 145 14.03 -2.77 -4.02
C ASP A 145 13.72 -3.92 -3.05
N ILE A 146 12.46 -4.02 -2.62
CA ILE A 146 11.98 -5.01 -1.65
C ILE A 146 11.21 -6.11 -2.38
N VAL A 147 11.50 -7.37 -2.05
CA VAL A 147 10.71 -8.53 -2.47
C VAL A 147 10.32 -9.35 -1.25
N LEU A 148 9.03 -9.56 -1.06
CA LEU A 148 8.46 -10.40 0.00
C LEU A 148 7.78 -11.61 -0.63
N THR A 149 8.04 -12.80 -0.08
CA THR A 149 7.30 -14.02 -0.40
C THR A 149 6.44 -14.37 0.79
N VAL A 150 5.13 -14.30 0.59
CA VAL A 150 4.13 -14.58 1.63
C VAL A 150 3.85 -16.08 1.64
N LYS A 151 3.52 -16.63 2.81
CA LYS A 151 3.15 -18.04 2.96
C LYS A 151 1.93 -18.39 2.13
N ASN A 152 1.93 -19.62 1.66
CA ASN A 152 0.79 -20.23 1.02
C ASN A 152 -0.26 -20.58 2.07
N GLU A 153 -1.52 -20.30 1.78
CA GLU A 153 -2.66 -20.53 2.66
C GLU A 153 -3.79 -21.24 1.91
N LYS A 154 -4.51 -22.08 2.65
CA LYS A 154 -5.78 -22.67 2.21
C LYS A 154 -6.92 -21.77 2.68
N ASN A 155 -7.86 -21.49 1.78
CA ASN A 155 -9.04 -20.65 1.96
C ASN A 155 -8.71 -19.29 2.59
N PRO A 156 -7.89 -18.45 1.94
CA PRO A 156 -7.48 -17.17 2.50
C PRO A 156 -8.69 -16.26 2.75
N LEU A 157 -8.74 -15.65 3.93
CA LEU A 157 -9.81 -14.75 4.36
C LEU A 157 -9.34 -13.30 4.42
N LYS A 158 -10.16 -12.39 3.87
CA LYS A 158 -9.88 -10.95 3.86
C LYS A 158 -9.68 -10.43 5.29
N GLY A 159 -8.66 -9.61 5.49
CA GLY A 159 -8.30 -9.03 6.79
C GLY A 159 -7.76 -10.00 7.85
N LYS A 160 -7.76 -11.33 7.62
CA LYS A 160 -7.36 -12.33 8.62
C LYS A 160 -6.10 -13.09 8.23
N SER A 161 -6.14 -13.72 7.06
CA SER A 161 -5.05 -14.50 6.47
C SER A 161 -3.88 -13.60 6.08
N ALA A 162 -2.68 -14.17 5.93
CA ALA A 162 -1.51 -13.42 5.48
C ALA A 162 -1.80 -12.67 4.17
N LEU A 163 -2.45 -13.31 3.20
CA LEU A 163 -2.91 -12.63 1.97
C LEU A 163 -3.86 -11.46 2.27
N GLY A 164 -4.88 -11.71 3.08
CA GLY A 164 -5.92 -10.72 3.42
C GLY A 164 -5.43 -9.54 4.25
N ARG A 165 -4.22 -9.61 4.85
CA ARG A 165 -3.61 -8.54 5.64
C ARG A 165 -2.97 -7.43 4.81
N PHE A 166 -2.78 -7.61 3.51
CA PHE A 166 -2.19 -6.58 2.65
C PHE A 166 -2.97 -6.29 1.38
N THR A 167 -3.99 -7.09 1.04
CA THR A 167 -4.80 -6.85 -0.15
C THR A 167 -6.19 -7.47 -0.03
N ASN A 168 -7.13 -6.87 -0.76
CA ASN A 168 -8.47 -7.41 -1.01
C ASN A 168 -8.68 -7.75 -2.51
N ASP A 169 -7.62 -7.71 -3.32
CA ASP A 169 -7.67 -7.95 -4.78
C ASP A 169 -7.67 -9.43 -5.14
N TYR A 170 -8.56 -10.16 -4.51
CA TYR A 170 -8.88 -11.53 -4.82
C TYR A 170 -10.32 -11.81 -4.37
N LYS A 171 -10.93 -12.82 -4.98
CA LYS A 171 -12.20 -13.36 -4.51
C LYS A 171 -11.91 -14.47 -3.51
N ASP A 172 -12.50 -14.39 -2.33
CA ASP A 172 -12.45 -15.50 -1.39
C ASP A 172 -13.46 -16.61 -1.76
N ALA A 173 -13.39 -17.74 -1.05
CA ALA A 173 -14.25 -18.87 -1.35
C ALA A 173 -15.75 -18.55 -1.19
N ALA A 174 -16.12 -17.64 -0.28
CA ALA A 174 -17.51 -17.25 -0.07
C ALA A 174 -18.02 -16.39 -1.24
N GLU A 175 -17.20 -15.46 -1.72
CA GLU A 175 -17.51 -14.63 -2.90
C GLU A 175 -17.63 -15.47 -4.18
N ILE A 176 -16.74 -16.45 -4.36
CA ILE A 176 -16.84 -17.38 -5.50
C ILE A 176 -18.09 -18.25 -5.37
N LYS A 177 -18.35 -18.84 -4.20
CA LYS A 177 -19.53 -19.68 -3.98
C LYS A 177 -20.81 -18.89 -4.26
N LYS A 178 -20.92 -17.66 -3.76
CA LYS A 178 -22.07 -16.79 -4.02
C LYS A 178 -22.29 -16.56 -5.52
N GLY A 179 -21.23 -16.24 -6.27
CA GLY A 179 -21.34 -16.05 -7.72
C GLY A 179 -21.74 -17.33 -8.47
N LEU A 180 -21.25 -18.49 -8.02
CA LEU A 180 -21.65 -19.79 -8.56
C LEU A 180 -23.12 -20.10 -8.25
N ASP A 181 -23.58 -19.85 -7.02
CA ASP A 181 -24.98 -20.05 -6.63
C ASP A 181 -25.92 -19.14 -7.47
N GLU A 182 -25.56 -17.87 -7.67
CA GLU A 182 -26.28 -16.91 -8.53
C GLU A 182 -26.30 -17.35 -10.00
N ALA A 183 -25.27 -18.07 -10.44
CA ALA A 183 -25.20 -18.70 -11.77
C ALA A 183 -25.93 -20.04 -11.86
N GLY A 184 -26.62 -20.49 -10.80
CA GLY A 184 -27.31 -21.80 -10.77
C GLY A 184 -26.36 -23.00 -10.70
N VAL A 185 -25.10 -22.79 -10.31
CA VAL A 185 -24.10 -23.83 -10.08
C VAL A 185 -24.13 -24.22 -8.60
N THR A 186 -24.26 -25.50 -8.31
CA THR A 186 -24.14 -26.03 -6.94
C THR A 186 -22.93 -26.94 -6.81
N LEU A 187 -22.37 -27.04 -5.61
CA LEU A 187 -21.17 -27.83 -5.29
C LEU A 187 -21.18 -28.25 -3.82
N ASP A 188 -20.49 -29.34 -3.50
CA ASP A 188 -20.38 -29.81 -2.12
C ASP A 188 -19.27 -29.09 -1.36
N SER A 189 -18.16 -28.78 -2.04
CA SER A 189 -17.03 -28.08 -1.44
C SER A 189 -16.28 -27.24 -2.46
N LEU A 190 -15.75 -26.11 -1.99
CA LEU A 190 -14.79 -25.27 -2.69
C LEU A 190 -13.57 -25.09 -1.78
N THR A 191 -12.40 -25.41 -2.31
CA THR A 191 -11.12 -25.12 -1.69
C THR A 191 -10.34 -24.19 -2.61
N MET A 192 -9.80 -23.12 -2.03
CA MET A 192 -8.82 -22.25 -2.68
C MET A 192 -7.48 -22.39 -1.97
N THR A 193 -6.39 -22.50 -2.72
CA THR A 193 -5.04 -22.55 -2.14
C THR A 193 -4.16 -21.57 -2.88
N THR A 194 -3.59 -20.59 -2.18
CA THR A 194 -2.56 -19.76 -2.78
C THR A 194 -1.30 -20.60 -2.94
N THR A 195 -0.75 -20.68 -4.15
CA THR A 195 0.44 -21.49 -4.46
C THR A 195 1.70 -20.64 -4.56
N SER A 196 1.54 -19.34 -4.80
CA SER A 196 2.62 -18.35 -4.77
C SER A 196 2.04 -16.97 -4.52
N VAL A 197 2.61 -16.23 -3.57
CA VAL A 197 2.27 -14.83 -3.32
C VAL A 197 3.55 -14.04 -3.19
N VAL A 198 3.82 -13.18 -4.17
CA VAL A 198 5.05 -12.38 -4.25
C VAL A 198 4.69 -10.91 -4.31
N ILE A 199 5.26 -10.13 -3.41
CA ILE A 199 5.16 -8.67 -3.39
C ILE A 199 6.50 -8.10 -3.80
N THR A 200 6.51 -7.19 -4.76
CA THR A 200 7.67 -6.40 -5.17
C THR A 200 7.36 -4.93 -4.95
N ALA A 201 8.19 -4.23 -4.19
CA ALA A 201 8.01 -2.82 -3.93
C ALA A 201 9.31 -2.05 -4.15
N LYS A 202 9.16 -0.81 -4.59
CA LYS A 202 10.23 0.19 -4.61
C LYS A 202 9.90 1.27 -3.61
N VAL A 203 10.78 1.49 -2.65
CA VAL A 203 10.62 2.49 -1.60
C VAL A 203 11.73 3.53 -1.75
N ASP A 204 11.39 4.80 -1.90
CA ASP A 204 12.37 5.87 -1.87
C ASP A 204 13.09 5.85 -0.51
N ALA A 205 14.41 5.72 -0.52
CA ALA A 205 15.19 5.47 0.69
C ALA A 205 15.12 6.67 1.65
N ALA A 206 15.12 7.91 1.12
CA ALA A 206 15.10 9.13 1.91
C ALA A 206 13.76 9.36 2.63
N SER A 207 12.66 9.25 1.89
CA SER A 207 11.32 9.56 2.37
C SER A 207 10.59 8.34 2.91
N GLY A 208 11.05 7.13 2.61
CA GLY A 208 10.36 5.87 2.93
C GLY A 208 9.00 5.72 2.25
N GLN A 209 8.80 6.38 1.11
CA GLN A 209 7.54 6.37 0.36
C GLN A 209 7.60 5.35 -0.78
N PHE A 210 6.49 4.66 -1.09
CA PHE A 210 6.45 3.80 -2.27
C PHE A 210 6.57 4.61 -3.56
N THR A 211 7.51 4.25 -4.43
CA THR A 211 7.55 4.74 -5.81
C THR A 211 6.85 3.76 -6.77
N SER A 212 6.84 2.47 -6.42
CA SER A 212 5.99 1.45 -7.04
C SER A 212 5.68 0.31 -6.08
N LEU A 213 4.56 -0.37 -6.31
CA LEU A 213 4.17 -1.58 -5.60
C LEU A 213 3.51 -2.53 -6.60
N LYS A 214 3.95 -3.78 -6.62
CA LYS A 214 3.35 -4.86 -7.39
C LYS A 214 3.16 -6.07 -6.49
N TYR A 215 2.10 -6.83 -6.70
CA TYR A 215 2.04 -8.21 -6.21
C TYR A 215 1.41 -9.14 -7.23
N GLU A 216 1.84 -10.40 -7.18
CA GLU A 216 1.30 -11.50 -7.95
C GLU A 216 0.80 -12.59 -6.99
N ILE A 217 -0.43 -13.02 -7.19
CA ILE A 217 -1.11 -14.04 -6.40
C ILE A 217 -1.49 -15.17 -7.35
N LYS A 218 -0.90 -16.34 -7.15
CA LYS A 218 -1.29 -17.58 -7.84
C LYS A 218 -2.19 -18.39 -6.93
N THR A 219 -3.30 -18.85 -7.46
CA THR A 219 -4.30 -19.58 -6.69
C THR A 219 -4.80 -20.78 -7.47
N ASP A 220 -4.81 -21.94 -6.80
CA ASP A 220 -5.47 -23.13 -7.28
C ASP A 220 -6.84 -23.23 -6.61
N ALA A 221 -7.88 -23.45 -7.39
CA ALA A 221 -9.23 -23.73 -6.92
C ALA A 221 -9.59 -25.18 -7.22
N LYS A 222 -10.27 -25.83 -6.28
CA LYS A 222 -10.82 -27.17 -6.43
C LYS A 222 -12.24 -27.21 -5.91
N MET A 223 -13.16 -27.70 -6.74
CA MET A 223 -14.56 -27.88 -6.43
C MET A 223 -14.95 -29.34 -6.56
N THR A 224 -15.86 -29.81 -5.71
CA THR A 224 -16.35 -31.20 -5.74
C THR A 224 -17.85 -31.25 -6.01
N ASN A 225 -18.28 -32.27 -6.74
CA ASN A 225 -19.68 -32.52 -7.07
C ASN A 225 -20.40 -31.30 -7.67
N VAL A 226 -19.75 -30.66 -8.63
CA VAL A 226 -20.28 -29.48 -9.31
C VAL A 226 -21.45 -29.89 -10.21
N LYS A 227 -22.58 -29.21 -10.05
CA LYS A 227 -23.81 -29.44 -10.84
C LYS A 227 -24.26 -28.13 -11.46
N TYR A 228 -24.63 -28.18 -12.73
CA TYR A 228 -25.26 -27.08 -13.44
C TYR A 228 -26.32 -27.66 -14.37
N THR A 229 -27.59 -27.28 -14.17
CA THR A 229 -28.74 -27.85 -14.90
C THR A 229 -28.76 -29.39 -14.82
N VAL A 230 -28.60 -30.09 -15.93
CA VAL A 230 -28.55 -31.57 -16.04
C VAL A 230 -27.14 -32.15 -15.99
N ALA A 231 -26.10 -31.31 -16.06
CA ALA A 231 -24.72 -31.75 -16.11
C ALA A 231 -24.09 -31.78 -14.71
N ARG A 232 -23.37 -32.87 -14.42
CA ARG A 232 -22.64 -33.06 -13.16
C ARG A 232 -21.21 -33.48 -13.43
N VAL A 233 -20.27 -32.88 -12.70
CA VAL A 233 -18.87 -33.30 -12.67
C VAL A 233 -18.44 -33.58 -11.24
N LYS A 234 -17.71 -34.69 -11.05
CA LYS A 234 -17.22 -35.09 -9.73
C LYS A 234 -16.24 -34.07 -9.17
N GLU A 235 -15.44 -33.48 -10.04
CA GLU A 235 -14.40 -32.54 -9.68
C GLU A 235 -14.26 -31.48 -10.79
N ALA A 236 -14.03 -30.25 -10.37
CA ALA A 236 -13.57 -29.17 -11.24
C ALA A 236 -12.38 -28.47 -10.58
N THR A 237 -11.37 -28.12 -11.36
CA THR A 237 -10.19 -27.40 -10.88
C THR A 237 -9.91 -26.18 -11.73
N GLY A 238 -9.26 -25.18 -11.15
CA GLY A 238 -8.89 -23.98 -11.87
C GLY A 238 -7.62 -23.38 -11.30
N LYS A 239 -6.88 -22.68 -12.15
CA LYS A 239 -5.71 -21.90 -11.77
C LYS A 239 -5.99 -20.45 -12.09
N MET A 240 -5.66 -19.56 -11.16
CA MET A 240 -5.82 -18.11 -11.30
C MET A 240 -4.51 -17.42 -11.01
N VAL A 241 -4.19 -16.38 -11.79
CA VAL A 241 -3.09 -15.47 -11.50
C VAL A 241 -3.65 -14.06 -11.44
N ASN A 242 -3.55 -13.42 -10.28
CA ASN A 242 -3.91 -12.02 -10.07
C ASN A 242 -2.63 -11.20 -9.96
N SER A 243 -2.41 -10.30 -10.91
CA SER A 243 -1.32 -9.34 -10.92
C SER A 243 -1.86 -7.94 -10.64
N VAL A 244 -1.41 -7.33 -9.55
CA VAL A 244 -1.79 -5.97 -9.19
C VAL A 244 -0.57 -5.07 -9.21
N THR A 245 -0.69 -3.92 -9.87
CA THR A 245 0.37 -2.93 -9.98
C THR A 245 -0.14 -1.56 -9.59
N PHE A 246 0.53 -0.94 -8.62
CA PHE A 246 0.40 0.46 -8.26
C PHE A 246 1.59 1.23 -8.83
N SER A 247 1.30 2.31 -9.54
CA SER A 247 2.30 3.10 -10.25
C SER A 247 2.00 4.59 -10.16
N GLY A 248 3.03 5.41 -10.37
CA GLY A 248 2.90 6.85 -10.43
C GLY A 248 2.45 7.47 -9.12
N PHE A 249 2.98 6.98 -7.98
CA PHE A 249 2.72 7.59 -6.68
C PHE A 249 3.15 9.07 -6.66
N LYS A 250 2.25 9.95 -6.23
CA LYS A 250 2.44 11.39 -6.11
C LYS A 250 2.08 11.85 -4.70
N TYR A 251 3.08 11.90 -3.82
CA TYR A 251 2.95 12.38 -2.43
C TYR A 251 2.89 13.90 -2.34
#